data_AF-A0A656JS57-F1
#
_entry.id   AF-A0A656JS57-F1
#
_cell.length_a   1.000
_cell.length_b   1.000
_cell.length_c   1.000
_cell.angle_alpha   90.00
_cell.angle_beta   90.00
_cell.angle_gamma   90.00
#
_symmetry.space_group_name_H-M   'P 1'
#
loop_
_entity.id
_entity.type
_entity.pdbx_description
1 polymer ?
#
loop_
_entity_poly.entity_id
_entity_poly.type
_entity_poly.pdbx_seq_one_letter_code
_entity_poly.pdbx_strand_id
1 'polypeptide(L)'
;MDIYRVLPYLGRAKELLKASDEHSKRYAALELRFALENVVYRQMLQYGDVLPGKVLSMWKPDQMLKALISFDPINENGGELAFALRNGDELPADSDFKDIGSTKAIPWKEFRKYYNKLGSYLHTPVNQEAAQKVKKIAEEDFAKIINCLEEVAKATAVFAFKAVVFGTCQCENVLYVGQREFDNEDLVLCSNRRCNLLWSKWTESDGTQLLVKVETIIFECADCQAVIPVPPAQMWQPIRCSNCSSRFRVEVRLSKVEEED
;
A
#
# COMPACT_ATOMS: atom_id res chain seq x y z
N MET A 1 -23.42 -1.29 13.87
CA MET A 1 -22.51 -0.13 14.01
C MET A 1 -21.77 0.01 12.70
N ASP A 2 -21.82 1.15 12.02
CA ASP A 2 -21.13 1.35 10.75
C ASP A 2 -19.69 1.82 10.97
N ILE A 3 -18.79 0.85 11.14
CA ILE A 3 -17.41 1.13 11.51
C ILE A 3 -16.67 1.82 10.36
N TYR A 4 -16.98 1.47 9.12
CA TYR A 4 -16.39 2.08 7.93
C TYR A 4 -17.06 3.40 7.51
N ARG A 5 -18.18 3.79 8.14
CA ARG A 5 -18.94 5.03 7.85
C ARG A 5 -19.44 5.12 6.40
N VAL A 6 -19.80 3.98 5.80
CA VAL A 6 -20.24 3.88 4.41
C VAL A 6 -21.77 3.97 4.25
N LEU A 7 -22.55 3.65 5.28
CA LEU A 7 -24.01 3.59 5.21
C LEU A 7 -24.68 4.91 4.80
N PRO A 8 -24.25 6.09 5.29
CA PRO A 8 -24.85 7.36 4.86
C PRO A 8 -24.67 7.62 3.35
N TYR A 9 -23.48 7.29 2.82
CA TYR A 9 -23.17 7.41 1.40
C TYR A 9 -23.97 6.41 0.57
N LEU A 10 -24.07 5.16 1.04
CA LEU A 10 -24.89 4.13 0.40
C LEU A 10 -26.37 4.52 0.35
N GLY A 11 -26.91 5.06 1.44
CA GLY A 11 -28.29 5.54 1.50
C GLY A 11 -28.55 6.62 0.45
N ARG A 12 -27.70 7.65 0.38
CA ARG A 12 -27.83 8.72 -0.64
C ARG A 12 -27.67 8.20 -2.06
N ALA A 13 -26.68 7.34 -2.31
CA ALA A 13 -26.47 6.76 -3.63
C ALA A 13 -27.70 5.95 -4.10
N LYS A 14 -28.27 5.12 -3.22
CA LYS A 14 -29.48 4.35 -3.52
C LYS A 14 -30.70 5.23 -3.81
N GLU A 15 -30.91 6.29 -3.03
CA GLU A 15 -32.00 7.25 -3.31
C GLU A 15 -31.82 7.94 -4.65
N LEU A 16 -30.61 8.40 -4.97
CA LEU A 16 -30.28 9.03 -6.24
C LEU A 16 -30.51 8.08 -7.44
N LEU A 17 -30.18 6.79 -7.28
CA LEU A 17 -30.37 5.80 -8.35
C LEU A 17 -31.84 5.42 -8.60
N LYS A 18 -32.78 5.85 -7.75
CA LYS A 18 -34.22 5.72 -8.05
C LYS A 18 -34.65 6.66 -9.16
N ALA A 19 -33.94 7.77 -9.35
CA ALA A 19 -34.17 8.68 -10.46
C ALA A 19 -33.49 8.15 -11.74
N SER A 20 -34.19 8.19 -12.87
CA SER A 20 -33.69 7.69 -14.15
C SER A 20 -32.78 8.69 -14.90
N ASP A 21 -32.44 9.84 -14.32
CA ASP A 21 -31.66 10.88 -14.98
C ASP A 21 -30.13 10.73 -14.76
N GLU A 22 -29.35 11.21 -15.73
CA GLU A 22 -27.89 11.08 -15.71
C GLU A 22 -27.21 11.93 -14.63
N HIS A 23 -27.82 13.04 -14.18
CA HIS A 23 -27.23 13.85 -13.12
C HIS A 23 -27.30 13.13 -11.77
N SER A 24 -28.46 12.54 -11.46
CA SER A 24 -28.64 11.71 -10.27
C SER A 24 -27.69 10.50 -10.28
N LYS A 25 -27.50 9.83 -11.43
CA LYS A 25 -26.52 8.75 -11.59
C LYS A 25 -25.09 9.22 -11.33
N ARG A 26 -24.69 10.41 -11.81
CA ARG A 26 -23.38 11.01 -11.52
C ARG A 26 -23.20 11.30 -10.03
N TYR A 27 -24.19 11.86 -9.37
CA TYR A 27 -24.12 12.09 -7.92
C TYR A 27 -24.07 10.78 -7.13
N ALA A 28 -24.81 9.76 -7.54
CA ALA A 28 -24.70 8.43 -6.94
C ALA A 28 -23.28 7.86 -7.08
N ALA A 29 -22.66 8.02 -8.25
CA ALA A 29 -21.28 7.58 -8.46
C ALA A 29 -20.28 8.32 -7.55
N LEU A 30 -20.51 9.61 -7.30
CA LEU A 30 -19.69 10.40 -6.35
C LEU A 30 -19.85 9.89 -4.91
N GLU A 31 -21.08 9.64 -4.46
CA GLU A 31 -21.36 9.09 -3.13
C GLU A 31 -20.70 7.72 -2.93
N LEU A 32 -20.80 6.81 -3.91
CA LEU A 32 -20.14 5.50 -3.83
C LEU A 32 -18.61 5.61 -3.83
N ARG A 33 -18.05 6.62 -4.50
CA ARG A 33 -16.61 6.87 -4.47
C ARG A 33 -16.15 7.32 -3.09
N PHE A 34 -16.89 8.21 -2.43
CA PHE A 34 -16.63 8.60 -1.05
C PHE A 34 -16.79 7.42 -0.07
N ALA A 35 -17.72 6.50 -0.33
CA ALA A 35 -17.85 5.28 0.46
C ALA A 35 -16.59 4.40 0.34
N LEU A 36 -16.10 4.16 -0.89
CA LEU A 36 -14.85 3.42 -1.13
C LEU A 36 -13.64 4.10 -0.46
N GLU A 37 -13.53 5.42 -0.56
CA GLU A 37 -12.48 6.20 0.10
C GLU A 37 -12.50 6.02 1.62
N ASN A 38 -13.68 6.08 2.23
CA ASN A 38 -13.83 5.85 3.67
C ASN A 38 -13.36 4.46 4.09
N VAL A 39 -13.61 3.42 3.30
CA VAL A 39 -13.09 2.06 3.61
C VAL A 39 -11.57 2.12 3.78
N VAL A 40 -10.86 2.69 2.80
CA VAL A 40 -9.38 2.79 2.83
C VAL A 40 -8.90 3.67 3.97
N TYR A 41 -9.49 4.86 4.15
CA TYR A 41 -9.04 5.79 5.18
C TYR A 41 -9.24 5.24 6.59
N ARG A 42 -10.34 4.53 6.84
CA ARG A 42 -10.61 3.91 8.14
C ARG A 42 -9.66 2.76 8.43
N GLN A 43 -9.27 1.98 7.42
CA GLN A 43 -8.19 0.99 7.53
C GLN A 43 -6.86 1.67 7.85
N MET A 44 -6.47 2.69 7.09
CA MET A 44 -5.20 3.41 7.28
C MET A 44 -5.03 3.97 8.70
N LEU A 45 -6.10 4.51 9.28
CA LEU A 45 -6.07 5.04 10.65
C LEU A 45 -5.63 4.00 11.69
N GLN A 46 -5.84 2.71 11.46
CA GLN A 46 -5.42 1.66 12.39
C GLN A 46 -3.89 1.40 12.37
N TYR A 47 -3.20 1.81 11.31
CA TYR A 47 -1.75 1.58 11.18
C TYR A 47 -0.92 2.63 11.91
N GLY A 48 -1.50 3.79 12.22
CA GLY A 48 -0.86 4.83 13.03
C GLY A 48 0.48 5.29 12.43
N ASP A 49 1.51 5.25 13.26
CA ASP A 49 2.91 5.63 12.97
C ASP A 49 3.69 4.58 12.14
N VAL A 50 3.16 3.37 12.00
CA VAL A 50 3.82 2.25 11.30
C VAL A 50 3.69 2.37 9.77
N LEU A 51 2.97 3.38 9.27
CA LEU A 51 2.89 3.66 7.85
C LEU A 51 4.18 4.34 7.37
N PRO A 52 4.89 3.76 6.38
CA PRO A 52 6.04 4.43 5.80
C PRO A 52 5.64 5.82 5.28
N GLY A 53 6.49 6.83 5.48
CA GLY A 53 6.18 8.22 5.09
C GLY A 53 5.79 8.40 3.61
N LYS A 54 6.23 7.48 2.74
CA LYS A 54 5.81 7.41 1.33
C LYS A 54 4.31 7.14 1.20
N VAL A 55 3.74 6.27 2.03
CA VAL A 55 2.30 5.93 2.03
C VAL A 55 1.44 7.08 2.53
N LEU A 56 1.88 7.80 3.56
CA LEU A 56 1.19 9.00 4.05
C LEU A 56 1.17 10.15 3.03
N SER A 57 2.18 10.20 2.15
CA SER A 57 2.24 11.20 1.07
C SER A 57 1.41 10.84 -0.17
N MET A 58 0.96 9.59 -0.31
CA MET A 58 0.13 9.17 -1.44
C MET A 58 -1.31 9.63 -1.22
N TRP A 59 -1.83 10.50 -2.09
CA TRP A 59 -3.23 10.99 -2.00
C TRP A 59 -4.26 10.08 -2.70
N LYS A 60 -3.82 9.01 -3.38
CA LYS A 60 -4.68 8.14 -4.20
C LYS A 60 -5.13 6.89 -3.42
N PRO A 61 -6.44 6.72 -3.15
CA PRO A 61 -6.96 5.60 -2.34
C PRO A 61 -6.58 4.20 -2.84
N ASP A 62 -6.54 3.98 -4.16
CA ASP A 62 -6.17 2.69 -4.73
C ASP A 62 -4.68 2.34 -4.52
N GLN A 63 -3.82 3.36 -4.49
CA GLN A 63 -2.39 3.21 -4.19
C GLN A 63 -2.16 3.04 -2.69
N MET A 64 -2.91 3.78 -1.87
CA MET A 64 -2.93 3.60 -0.41
C MET A 64 -3.32 2.16 -0.04
N LEU A 65 -4.42 1.64 -0.60
CA LEU A 65 -4.87 0.27 -0.33
C LEU A 65 -3.86 -0.77 -0.81
N LYS A 66 -3.27 -0.57 -2.01
CA LYS A 66 -2.21 -1.46 -2.51
C LYS A 66 -1.03 -1.52 -1.54
N ALA A 67 -0.59 -0.37 -1.04
CA ALA A 67 0.47 -0.29 -0.06
C ALA A 67 0.05 -0.97 1.26
N LEU A 68 -1.16 -0.75 1.77
CA LEU A 68 -1.62 -1.42 2.98
C LEU A 68 -1.55 -2.95 2.89
N ILE A 69 -1.94 -3.54 1.75
CA ILE A 69 -1.93 -5.00 1.54
C ILE A 69 -0.51 -5.57 1.54
N SER A 70 0.51 -4.76 1.23
CA SER A 70 1.89 -5.22 1.31
C SER A 70 2.40 -5.37 2.75
N PHE A 71 1.85 -4.57 3.68
CA PHE A 71 2.16 -4.65 5.12
C PHE A 71 1.20 -5.56 5.89
N ASP A 72 -0.03 -5.73 5.39
CA ASP A 72 -1.07 -6.50 6.06
C ASP A 72 -1.66 -7.58 5.13
N PRO A 73 -1.33 -8.85 5.37
CA PRO A 73 -1.82 -9.95 4.55
C PRO A 73 -3.33 -10.20 4.69
N ILE A 74 -3.98 -9.78 5.78
CA ILE A 74 -5.41 -10.02 6.00
C ILE A 74 -6.30 -8.94 5.36
N ASN A 75 -5.73 -7.80 4.95
CA ASN A 75 -6.47 -6.73 4.25
C ASN A 75 -6.99 -7.11 2.87
N GLU A 76 -6.56 -8.25 2.31
CA GLU A 76 -7.07 -8.73 1.03
C GLU A 76 -8.35 -9.55 1.17
N ASN A 77 -8.49 -10.34 2.24
CA ASN A 77 -9.54 -11.35 2.38
C ASN A 77 -10.48 -11.12 3.58
N GLY A 78 -10.12 -10.21 4.49
CA GLY A 78 -10.80 -10.05 5.77
C GLY A 78 -10.40 -11.14 6.77
N GLY A 79 -11.17 -11.27 7.85
CA GLY A 79 -10.87 -12.23 8.90
C GLY A 79 -11.86 -12.20 10.05
N GLU A 80 -11.79 -13.23 10.89
CA GLU A 80 -12.62 -13.41 12.06
C GLU A 80 -11.73 -13.56 13.29
N LEU A 81 -12.19 -13.00 14.40
CA LEU A 81 -11.53 -13.10 15.70
C LEU A 81 -12.50 -13.79 16.65
N ALA A 82 -12.05 -14.89 17.24
CA ALA A 82 -12.81 -15.67 18.20
C ALA A 82 -11.91 -16.10 19.37
N PHE A 83 -12.52 -16.46 20.51
CA PHE A 83 -11.80 -16.97 21.68
C PHE A 83 -12.47 -18.23 22.23
N ALA A 84 -11.66 -19.10 22.81
CA ALA A 84 -12.10 -20.26 23.56
C ALA A 84 -11.32 -20.36 24.87
N LEU A 85 -11.93 -20.92 25.91
CA LEU A 85 -11.24 -21.22 27.15
C LEU A 85 -10.45 -22.52 26.99
N ARG A 86 -9.17 -22.49 27.34
CA ARG A 86 -8.35 -23.69 27.36
C ARG A 86 -8.56 -24.45 28.67
N ASN A 87 -8.93 -25.73 28.58
CA ASN A 87 -9.07 -26.62 29.73
C ASN A 87 -7.85 -27.55 29.81
N GLY A 88 -6.89 -27.23 30.67
CA GLY A 88 -5.63 -28.00 30.79
C GLY A 88 -4.71 -27.82 29.60
N ASP A 89 -4.01 -28.88 29.19
CA ASP A 89 -3.02 -28.84 28.12
C ASP A 89 -3.59 -29.08 26.71
N GLU A 90 -4.86 -29.45 26.59
CA GLU A 90 -5.50 -29.67 25.29
C GLU A 90 -5.81 -28.34 24.59
N LEU A 91 -5.73 -28.34 23.25
CA LEU A 91 -6.21 -27.21 22.44
C LEU A 91 -7.75 -27.27 22.36
N PRO A 92 -8.46 -26.13 22.40
CA PRO A 92 -9.93 -26.11 22.25
C PRO A 92 -10.37 -26.69 20.90
N ALA A 93 -11.53 -27.34 20.87
CA ALA A 93 -12.14 -27.75 19.60
C ALA A 93 -12.71 -26.52 18.89
N ASP A 94 -12.85 -26.57 17.56
CA ASP A 94 -13.42 -25.46 16.77
C ASP A 94 -14.81 -25.02 17.27
N SER A 95 -15.60 -25.97 17.79
CA SER A 95 -16.93 -25.70 18.35
C SER A 95 -16.92 -24.89 19.65
N ASP A 96 -15.77 -24.78 20.32
CA ASP A 96 -15.64 -24.07 21.60
C ASP A 96 -15.37 -22.57 21.42
N PHE A 97 -15.02 -22.17 20.20
CA PHE A 97 -14.73 -20.78 19.87
C PHE A 97 -16.00 -19.94 19.85
N LYS A 98 -15.91 -18.77 20.50
CA LYS A 98 -16.95 -17.74 20.52
C LYS A 98 -16.45 -16.52 19.78
N ASP A 99 -17.24 -16.05 18.82
CA ASP A 99 -16.91 -14.91 17.99
C ASP A 99 -16.81 -13.61 18.81
N ILE A 100 -15.74 -12.85 18.57
CA ILE A 100 -15.53 -11.50 19.08
C ILE A 100 -15.90 -10.48 18.01
N GLY A 101 -15.48 -10.73 16.77
CA GLY A 101 -15.80 -9.86 15.65
C GLY A 101 -15.19 -10.31 14.34
N SER A 102 -15.61 -9.63 13.27
CA SER A 102 -15.14 -9.89 11.92
C SER A 102 -14.78 -8.59 11.23
N THR A 103 -13.73 -8.65 10.42
CA THR A 103 -13.39 -7.61 9.45
C THR A 103 -13.74 -8.11 8.05
N LYS A 104 -14.23 -7.20 7.23
CA LYS A 104 -14.52 -7.44 5.81
C LYS A 104 -13.61 -6.55 4.99
N ALA A 105 -13.07 -7.10 3.91
CA ALA A 105 -12.16 -6.42 3.01
C ALA A 105 -12.73 -6.38 1.60
N ILE A 106 -12.31 -5.38 0.83
CA ILE A 106 -12.51 -5.34 -0.62
C ILE A 106 -11.17 -5.73 -1.26
N PRO A 107 -11.09 -6.83 -2.02
CA PRO A 107 -9.86 -7.19 -2.72
C PRO A 107 -9.37 -6.03 -3.60
N TRP A 108 -8.07 -5.74 -3.59
CA TRP A 108 -7.54 -4.55 -4.27
C TRP A 108 -7.91 -4.45 -5.74
N LYS A 109 -7.92 -5.59 -6.46
CA LYS A 109 -8.30 -5.64 -7.88
C LYS A 109 -9.74 -5.17 -8.09
N GLU A 110 -10.66 -5.57 -7.21
CA GLU A 110 -12.06 -5.14 -7.25
C GLU A 110 -12.19 -3.67 -6.86
N PHE A 111 -11.54 -3.27 -5.77
CA PHE A 111 -11.52 -1.88 -5.32
C PHE A 111 -11.06 -0.95 -6.46
N ARG A 112 -9.90 -1.24 -7.06
CA ARG A 112 -9.33 -0.45 -8.15
C ARG A 112 -10.25 -0.40 -9.36
N LYS A 113 -10.88 -1.53 -9.71
CA LYS A 113 -11.85 -1.60 -10.81
C LYS A 113 -13.05 -0.69 -10.54
N TYR A 114 -13.65 -0.77 -9.37
CA TYR A 114 -14.81 0.05 -9.00
C TYR A 114 -14.45 1.53 -8.89
N TYR A 115 -13.37 1.85 -8.18
CA TYR A 115 -12.89 3.21 -7.99
C TYR A 115 -12.57 3.91 -9.32
N ASN A 116 -11.85 3.23 -10.23
CA ASN A 116 -11.54 3.78 -11.56
C ASN A 116 -12.78 3.89 -12.45
N LYS A 117 -13.73 2.93 -12.36
CA LYS A 117 -14.97 2.97 -13.13
C LYS A 117 -15.82 4.18 -12.72
N LEU A 118 -16.02 4.40 -11.42
CA LEU A 118 -16.73 5.56 -10.89
C LEU A 118 -16.02 6.87 -11.22
N GLY A 119 -14.70 6.93 -11.00
CA GLY A 119 -13.90 8.10 -11.33
C GLY A 119 -13.98 8.48 -12.81
N SER A 120 -13.84 7.51 -13.70
CA SER A 120 -13.96 7.73 -15.16
C SER A 120 -15.33 8.28 -15.55
N TYR A 121 -16.40 7.80 -14.92
CA TYR A 121 -17.77 8.26 -15.20
C TYR A 121 -18.02 9.71 -14.75
N LEU A 122 -17.30 10.16 -13.71
CA LEU A 122 -17.42 11.52 -13.16
C LEU A 122 -16.66 12.58 -13.99
N HIS A 123 -15.69 12.17 -14.82
CA HIS A 123 -14.88 13.11 -15.58
C HIS A 123 -15.69 13.83 -16.67
N THR A 124 -15.43 15.12 -16.82
CA THR A 124 -15.94 15.91 -17.94
C THR A 124 -15.11 15.60 -19.19
N PRO A 125 -15.75 15.31 -20.33
CA PRO A 125 -15.03 15.06 -21.58
C PRO A 125 -14.30 16.32 -22.05
N VAL A 126 -13.09 16.14 -22.61
CA VAL A 126 -12.22 17.24 -23.06
C VAL A 126 -12.75 17.90 -24.35
N ASN A 127 -13.45 17.14 -25.20
CA ASN A 127 -14.06 17.63 -26.43
C ASN A 127 -15.36 16.86 -26.75
N GLN A 128 -16.07 17.28 -27.81
CA GLN A 128 -17.34 16.67 -28.21
C GLN A 128 -17.22 15.21 -28.68
N GLU A 129 -16.11 14.83 -29.33
CA GLU A 129 -15.85 13.44 -29.72
C GLU A 129 -15.66 12.54 -28.50
N ALA A 130 -14.94 13.02 -27.48
CA ALA A 130 -14.79 12.33 -26.21
C ALA A 130 -16.12 12.27 -25.44
N ALA A 131 -16.98 13.28 -25.58
CA ALA A 131 -18.32 13.29 -24.98
C ALA A 131 -19.20 12.14 -25.50
N GLN A 132 -19.09 11.84 -26.80
CA GLN A 132 -19.80 10.70 -27.42
C GLN A 132 -19.24 9.34 -26.94
N LYS A 133 -17.99 9.31 -26.47
CA LYS A 133 -17.31 8.11 -25.96
C LYS A 133 -17.38 7.98 -24.43
N VAL A 134 -18.07 8.89 -23.72
CA VAL A 134 -18.20 8.81 -22.25
C VAL A 134 -18.86 7.48 -21.90
N LYS A 135 -18.10 6.62 -21.21
CA LYS A 135 -18.57 5.31 -20.79
C LYS A 135 -19.73 5.50 -19.83
N LYS A 136 -20.93 5.08 -20.24
CA LYS A 136 -22.04 4.89 -19.32
C LYS A 136 -21.71 3.75 -18.37
N ILE A 137 -22.05 3.93 -17.10
CA ILE A 137 -22.02 2.86 -16.12
C ILE A 137 -23.36 2.13 -16.16
N ALA A 138 -23.33 0.81 -16.22
CA ALA A 138 -24.56 0.00 -16.21
C ALA A 138 -25.17 -0.02 -14.81
N GLU A 139 -26.49 -0.19 -14.70
CA GLU A 139 -27.17 -0.31 -13.41
C GLU A 139 -26.66 -1.53 -12.61
N GLU A 140 -26.31 -2.61 -13.31
CA GLU A 140 -25.65 -3.78 -12.72
C GLU A 140 -24.30 -3.46 -12.09
N ASP A 141 -23.55 -2.51 -12.63
CA ASP A 141 -22.27 -2.10 -12.05
C ASP A 141 -22.49 -1.32 -10.76
N PHE A 142 -23.49 -0.44 -10.71
CA PHE A 142 -23.89 0.22 -9.47
C PHE A 142 -24.31 -0.81 -8.41
N ALA A 143 -25.14 -1.79 -8.78
CA ALA A 143 -25.58 -2.85 -7.88
C ALA A 143 -24.39 -3.66 -7.32
N LYS A 144 -23.40 -4.00 -8.16
CA LYS A 144 -22.17 -4.70 -7.73
C LYS A 144 -21.38 -3.89 -6.71
N ILE A 145 -21.20 -2.59 -6.95
CA ILE A 145 -20.45 -1.71 -6.04
C ILE A 145 -21.19 -1.53 -4.72
N ILE A 146 -22.52 -1.34 -4.77
CA ILE A 146 -23.37 -1.22 -3.59
C ILE A 146 -23.28 -2.50 -2.75
N ASN A 147 -23.49 -3.67 -3.34
CA ASN A 147 -23.42 -4.94 -2.63
C ASN A 147 -22.04 -5.13 -1.97
N CYS A 148 -20.96 -4.81 -2.68
CA CYS A 148 -19.60 -4.88 -2.15
C CYS A 148 -19.43 -4.01 -0.89
N LEU A 149 -19.89 -2.76 -0.93
CA LEU A 149 -19.83 -1.84 0.21
C LEU A 149 -20.78 -2.25 1.35
N GLU A 150 -21.92 -2.85 1.05
CA GLU A 150 -22.83 -3.41 2.05
C GLU A 150 -22.22 -4.60 2.78
N GLU A 151 -21.50 -5.49 2.09
CA GLU A 151 -20.74 -6.54 2.73
C GLU A 151 -19.69 -5.97 3.69
N VAL A 152 -18.98 -4.92 3.27
CA VAL A 152 -18.02 -4.23 4.15
C VAL A 152 -18.70 -3.60 5.37
N ALA A 153 -19.90 -3.05 5.21
CA ALA A 153 -20.66 -2.45 6.30
C ALA A 153 -21.11 -3.46 7.37
N LYS A 154 -21.10 -4.76 7.08
CA LYS A 154 -21.38 -5.84 8.05
C LYS A 154 -20.22 -6.11 9.01
N ALA A 155 -19.02 -5.59 8.73
CA ALA A 155 -17.87 -5.76 9.61
C ALA A 155 -18.17 -5.23 11.02
N THR A 156 -17.77 -6.01 12.03
CA THR A 156 -17.93 -5.65 13.45
C THR A 156 -16.62 -5.18 14.08
N ALA A 157 -15.51 -5.26 13.36
CA ALA A 157 -14.22 -4.69 13.74
C ALA A 157 -13.38 -4.31 12.50
N VAL A 158 -12.36 -3.47 12.70
CA VAL A 158 -11.26 -3.27 11.75
C VAL A 158 -10.02 -3.87 12.38
N PHE A 159 -9.41 -4.83 11.71
CA PHE A 159 -8.14 -5.42 12.13
C PHE A 159 -6.99 -4.80 11.35
N ALA A 160 -5.85 -4.66 12.00
CA ALA A 160 -4.61 -4.22 11.36
C ALA A 160 -3.46 -5.12 11.85
N PHE A 161 -3.11 -6.10 11.02
CA PHE A 161 -1.94 -6.94 11.21
C PHE A 161 -0.74 -6.28 10.54
N LYS A 162 0.21 -5.83 11.35
CA LYS A 162 1.41 -5.11 10.88
C LYS A 162 2.55 -6.11 10.68
N ALA A 163 2.54 -6.83 9.56
CA ALA A 163 3.62 -7.75 9.18
C ALA A 163 4.77 -6.95 8.56
N VAL A 164 5.54 -6.26 9.42
CA VAL A 164 6.61 -5.35 9.02
C VAL A 164 7.94 -5.70 9.67
N VAL A 165 9.01 -5.44 8.94
CA VAL A 165 10.38 -5.36 9.45
C VAL A 165 10.69 -3.89 9.68
N PHE A 166 11.27 -3.57 10.83
CA PHE A 166 11.62 -2.19 11.17
C PHE A 166 13.07 -2.06 11.63
N GLY A 167 13.59 -0.83 11.54
CA GLY A 167 14.93 -0.48 11.98
C GLY A 167 14.96 0.97 12.46
N THR A 168 15.71 1.25 13.52
CA THR A 168 15.85 2.61 14.03
C THR A 168 17.07 3.27 13.39
N CYS A 169 16.86 4.35 12.65
CA CYS A 169 17.95 5.10 12.05
C CYS A 169 18.74 5.87 13.12
N GLN A 170 20.00 6.21 12.82
CA GLN A 170 20.83 7.04 13.70
C GLN A 170 20.26 8.45 13.91
N CYS A 171 19.36 8.91 13.03
CA CYS A 171 18.61 10.16 13.21
C CYS A 171 17.28 9.97 13.96
N GLU A 172 17.13 8.86 14.69
CA GLU A 172 15.95 8.46 15.49
C GLU A 172 14.68 8.15 14.69
N ASN A 173 14.68 8.39 13.37
CA ASN A 173 13.59 8.03 12.50
C ASN A 173 13.49 6.50 12.32
N VAL A 174 12.30 5.93 12.53
CA VAL A 174 12.05 4.50 12.31
C VAL A 174 11.76 4.21 10.83
N LEU A 175 12.41 3.19 10.29
CA LEU A 175 12.18 2.64 8.96
C LEU A 175 11.21 1.47 9.08
N TYR A 176 10.26 1.35 8.16
CA TYR A 176 9.35 0.20 8.06
C TYR A 176 9.36 -0.36 6.65
N VAL A 177 9.40 -1.69 6.53
CA VAL A 177 9.29 -2.44 5.27
C VAL A 177 8.31 -3.59 5.49
N GLY A 178 7.40 -3.83 4.56
CA GLY A 178 6.48 -4.97 4.64
C GLY A 178 7.23 -6.28 4.40
N GLN A 179 6.93 -7.31 5.19
CA GLN A 179 7.60 -8.61 5.05
C GLN A 179 7.43 -9.22 3.65
N ARG A 180 6.31 -8.96 2.97
CA ARG A 180 6.03 -9.42 1.59
C ARG A 180 6.84 -8.67 0.52
N GLU A 181 7.27 -7.45 0.80
CA GLU A 181 8.09 -6.61 -0.11
C GLU A 181 9.58 -6.66 0.29
N PHE A 182 9.96 -7.64 1.11
CA PHE A 182 11.30 -7.74 1.65
C PHE A 182 12.23 -8.52 0.71
N ASP A 183 12.72 -7.82 -0.31
CA ASP A 183 13.71 -8.33 -1.26
C ASP A 183 15.14 -7.92 -0.86
N ASN A 184 16.05 -8.88 -0.68
CA ASN A 184 17.43 -8.62 -0.25
C ASN A 184 18.23 -7.75 -1.25
N GLU A 185 17.81 -7.66 -2.51
CA GLU A 185 18.47 -6.81 -3.52
C GLU A 185 18.09 -5.32 -3.40
N ASP A 186 17.00 -5.02 -2.70
CA ASP A 186 16.50 -3.65 -2.56
C ASP A 186 17.22 -2.87 -1.45
N LEU A 187 17.40 -1.57 -1.71
CA LEU A 187 17.86 -0.60 -0.73
C LEU A 187 16.70 0.24 -0.19
N VAL A 188 16.80 0.58 1.09
CA VAL A 188 15.85 1.46 1.78
C VAL A 188 16.57 2.73 2.21
N LEU A 189 16.02 3.87 1.82
CA LEU A 189 16.50 5.17 2.28
C LEU A 189 15.74 5.59 3.53
N CYS A 190 16.48 6.18 4.47
CA CYS A 190 15.88 6.87 5.61
C CYS A 190 14.87 7.93 5.14
N SER A 191 13.63 7.89 5.64
CA SER A 191 12.56 8.83 5.25
C SER A 191 12.83 10.26 5.71
N ASN A 192 13.69 10.46 6.71
CA ASN A 192 14.23 11.78 7.02
C ASN A 192 15.16 12.26 5.88
N ARG A 193 14.65 13.18 5.06
CA ARG A 193 15.33 13.75 3.87
C ARG A 193 16.64 14.49 4.17
N ARG A 194 16.91 14.83 5.44
CA ARG A 194 18.19 15.41 5.85
C ARG A 194 19.25 14.35 6.18
N CYS A 195 18.82 13.12 6.48
CA CYS A 195 19.69 12.02 6.84
C CYS A 195 20.12 11.21 5.60
N ASN A 196 19.16 10.73 4.81
CA ASN A 196 19.40 9.94 3.58
C ASN A 196 20.34 8.73 3.72
N LEU A 197 20.51 8.18 4.93
CA LEU A 197 21.27 6.95 5.12
C LEU A 197 20.63 5.78 4.36
N LEU A 198 21.47 4.93 3.80
CA LEU A 198 21.12 3.73 3.04
C LEU A 198 21.12 2.51 3.96
N TRP A 199 20.11 1.67 3.78
CA TRP A 199 19.91 0.42 4.49
C TRP A 199 19.68 -0.70 3.48
N SER A 200 20.28 -1.86 3.69
CA SER A 200 20.03 -3.08 2.92
C SER A 200 19.01 -3.94 3.66
N LYS A 201 18.15 -4.60 2.88
CA LYS A 201 17.31 -5.68 3.38
C LYS A 201 18.15 -6.95 3.46
N TRP A 202 18.17 -7.61 4.61
CA TRP A 202 18.93 -8.84 4.82
C TRP A 202 18.04 -9.92 5.42
N THR A 203 18.15 -11.13 4.90
CA THR A 203 17.45 -12.30 5.46
C THR A 203 18.50 -13.30 5.93
N GLU A 204 18.49 -13.59 7.22
CA GLU A 204 19.38 -14.57 7.85
C GLU A 204 19.07 -16.00 7.40
N SER A 205 20.00 -16.93 7.65
CA SER A 205 19.84 -18.35 7.30
C SER A 205 18.64 -19.04 7.96
N ASP A 206 18.15 -18.52 9.09
CA ASP A 206 16.97 -19.00 9.80
C ASP A 206 15.65 -18.38 9.30
N GLY A 207 15.72 -17.50 8.30
CA GLY A 207 14.58 -16.76 7.73
C GLY A 207 14.29 -15.42 8.41
N THR A 208 15.05 -15.01 9.42
CA THR A 208 14.87 -13.71 10.09
C THR A 208 15.21 -12.56 9.16
N GLN A 209 14.27 -11.63 8.97
CA GLN A 209 14.45 -10.44 8.14
C GLN A 209 14.90 -9.24 8.96
N LEU A 210 15.95 -8.53 8.50
CA LEU A 210 16.63 -7.44 9.21
C LEU A 210 16.97 -6.27 8.28
N LEU A 211 16.80 -5.04 8.78
CA LEU A 211 17.37 -3.87 8.12
C LEU A 211 18.79 -3.63 8.64
N VAL A 212 19.77 -3.72 7.74
CA VAL A 212 21.18 -3.52 8.06
C VAL A 212 21.65 -2.21 7.43
N LYS A 213 22.30 -1.35 8.20
CA LYS A 213 22.84 -0.10 7.68
C LYS A 213 23.96 -0.41 6.69
N VAL A 214 23.92 0.22 5.51
CA VAL A 214 25.00 0.12 4.53
C VAL A 214 26.15 1.02 4.98
N GLU A 215 27.21 0.43 5.52
CA GLU A 215 28.43 1.16 5.88
C GLU A 215 29.38 1.31 4.67
N THR A 216 29.30 0.40 3.71
CA THR A 216 30.22 0.33 2.56
C THR A 216 29.48 -0.12 1.31
N ILE A 217 29.71 0.56 0.19
CA ILE A 217 29.34 0.15 -1.16
C ILE A 217 30.57 -0.49 -1.81
N ILE A 218 30.38 -1.65 -2.43
CA ILE A 218 31.47 -2.35 -3.11
C ILE A 218 31.43 -2.02 -4.60
N PHE A 219 32.56 -1.55 -5.13
CA PHE A 219 32.79 -1.42 -6.57
C PHE A 219 33.83 -2.44 -7.02
N GLU A 220 33.78 -2.83 -8.29
CA GLU A 220 34.85 -3.59 -8.94
C GLU A 220 35.68 -2.63 -9.80
N CYS A 221 37.00 -2.69 -9.67
CA CYS A 221 37.91 -1.91 -10.51
C CYS A 221 37.81 -2.41 -11.96
N ALA A 222 37.37 -1.56 -12.89
CA ALA A 222 37.24 -1.94 -14.30
C ALA A 222 38.57 -2.37 -14.96
N ASP A 223 39.72 -1.92 -14.43
CA ASP A 223 41.04 -2.19 -15.03
C ASP A 223 41.76 -3.41 -14.44
N CYS A 224 41.48 -3.76 -13.17
CA CYS A 224 42.23 -4.82 -12.49
C CYS A 224 41.36 -5.76 -11.63
N GLN A 225 40.03 -5.63 -11.70
CA GLN A 225 39.03 -6.46 -11.02
C GLN A 225 39.14 -6.49 -9.48
N ALA A 226 39.95 -5.60 -8.90
CA ALA A 226 40.08 -5.49 -7.46
C ALA A 226 38.80 -4.89 -6.86
N VAL A 227 38.42 -5.40 -5.70
CA VAL A 227 37.30 -4.90 -4.91
C VAL A 227 37.67 -3.55 -4.29
N ILE A 228 36.85 -2.54 -4.51
CA ILE A 228 37.01 -1.18 -3.97
C ILE A 228 35.85 -0.89 -3.00
N PRO A 229 36.07 -1.02 -1.68
CA PRO A 229 35.08 -0.64 -0.68
C PRO A 229 35.03 0.88 -0.51
N VAL A 230 33.85 1.48 -0.64
CA VAL A 230 33.62 2.92 -0.54
C VAL A 230 32.47 3.23 0.41
N PRO A 231 32.69 4.00 1.50
CA PRO A 231 31.60 4.45 2.35
C PRO A 231 30.58 5.29 1.56
N PRO A 232 29.26 5.16 1.77
CA PRO A 232 28.26 5.95 1.04
C PRO A 232 28.51 7.46 1.07
N ALA A 233 28.97 8.01 2.20
CA ALA A 233 29.30 9.43 2.32
C ALA A 233 30.46 9.89 1.41
N GLN A 234 31.30 8.96 0.95
CA GLN A 234 32.46 9.22 0.09
C GLN A 234 32.20 8.84 -1.38
N MET A 235 31.05 8.28 -1.73
CA MET A 235 30.76 7.80 -3.09
C MET A 235 30.86 8.88 -4.17
N TRP A 236 30.69 10.15 -3.77
CA TRP A 236 30.78 11.31 -4.66
C TRP A 236 32.20 11.85 -4.85
N GLN A 237 33.16 11.37 -4.07
CA GLN A 237 34.56 11.74 -4.19
C GLN A 237 35.26 10.89 -5.26
N PRO A 238 36.42 11.30 -5.81
CA PRO A 238 37.22 10.45 -6.66
C PRO A 238 37.63 9.16 -5.95
N ILE A 239 37.12 8.03 -6.43
CA ILE A 239 37.39 6.69 -5.90
C ILE A 239 38.71 6.21 -6.50
N ARG A 240 39.66 5.78 -5.66
CA ARG A 240 40.94 5.24 -6.12
C ARG A 240 40.96 3.74 -5.90
N CYS A 241 41.42 2.99 -6.90
CA CYS A 241 41.76 1.59 -6.67
C CYS A 241 42.98 1.52 -5.74
N SER A 242 42.95 0.63 -4.76
CA SER A 242 44.09 0.36 -3.88
C SER A 242 45.15 -0.52 -4.55
N ASN A 243 44.76 -1.28 -5.58
CA ASN A 243 45.61 -2.25 -6.26
C ASN A 243 46.28 -1.71 -7.55
N CYS A 244 45.67 -0.72 -8.21
CA CYS A 244 46.21 -0.09 -9.41
C CYS A 244 46.10 1.44 -9.33
N SER A 245 46.68 2.15 -10.30
CA SER A 245 46.70 3.62 -10.31
C SER A 245 45.39 4.26 -10.81
N SER A 246 44.38 3.45 -11.12
CA SER A 246 43.12 3.91 -11.70
C SER A 246 42.27 4.72 -10.72
N ARG A 247 41.53 5.68 -11.28
CA ARG A 247 40.64 6.57 -10.55
C ARG A 247 39.28 6.60 -11.23
N PHE A 248 38.23 6.50 -10.42
CA PHE A 248 36.84 6.45 -10.86
C PHE A 248 36.05 7.58 -10.21
N ARG A 249 34.91 7.92 -10.80
CA ARG A 249 33.91 8.82 -10.23
C ARG A 249 32.53 8.25 -10.49
N VAL A 250 31.63 8.41 -9.53
CA VAL A 250 30.22 8.08 -9.74
C VAL A 250 29.55 9.24 -10.46
N GLU A 251 29.00 8.99 -11.64
CA GLU A 251 28.14 9.93 -12.36
C GLU A 251 26.68 9.48 -12.26
N VAL A 252 25.80 10.38 -11.84
CA VAL A 252 24.35 10.18 -11.96
C VAL A 252 23.88 10.91 -13.22
N ARG A 253 23.20 10.18 -14.11
CA ARG A 253 22.54 10.76 -15.27
C ARG A 253 21.03 10.64 -15.10
N LEU A 254 20.33 11.75 -15.37
CA LEU A 254 18.88 11.79 -15.44
C LEU A 254 18.47 11.61 -16.90
N SER A 255 17.68 10.58 -17.18
CA SER A 255 17.14 10.29 -18.51
C SER A 255 15.62 10.38 -18.47
N LYS A 256 15.01 10.98 -19.49
CA LYS A 256 13.55 10.92 -19.68
C LYS A 256 13.21 9.53 -20.20
N VAL A 257 12.33 8.82 -19.50
CA VAL A 257 11.76 7.55 -19.98
C VAL A 257 10.50 7.93 -20.76
N GLU A 258 10.43 7.57 -22.04
CA GLU A 258 9.18 7.60 -22.79
C GLU A 258 8.47 6.27 -22.51
N GLU A 259 7.24 6.33 -21.98
CA GLU A 259 6.42 5.14 -21.79
C GLU A 259 6.12 4.56 -23.18
N GLU A 260 6.51 3.30 -23.42
CA GLU A 260 6.04 2.54 -24.59
C GLU A 260 4.52 2.32 -24.44
N ASP A 261 3.76 2.75 -25.45
CA ASP A 261 2.30 2.63 -25.56
C ASP A 261 1.77 1.18 -25.47
#